data_AF-A0A8S3D3F8-F1
#
_entry.id   AF-A0A8S3D3F8-F1
#
_cell.length_a   1.000
_cell.length_b   1.000
_cell.length_c   1.000
_cell.angle_alpha   90.00
_cell.angle_beta   90.00
_cell.angle_gamma   90.00
#
_symmetry.space_group_name_H-M   'P 1'
#
loop_
_entity.id
_entity.type
_entity.pdbx_description
1 polymer ?
#
loop_
_entity_poly.entity_id
_entity_poly.type
_entity_poly.pdbx_seq_one_letter_code
_entity_poly.pdbx_strand_id
1 'polypeptide(L)'
;MADDHSDVKHLKRCFQDMISITHQTIEQLRPKKSDSESDTLYANTVLNTGVFTFTLNKDDDEEMSLLRTNLESAINKHRPYLSKICQRYLLEFLCQYHYNDQGKKFTDSFTMESLYPFECAVEGALTSIDAFVAAWQGKLTPVKDFIKDYPTFKDKPGLHGTTLLYSAAKNNHLR
;
A
#
# COMPACT_ATOMS: atom_id res chain seq x y z
N MET A 1 -0.62 11.81 -22.34
CA MET A 1 -1.44 11.07 -21.35
C MET A 1 -2.92 11.41 -21.56
N ALA A 2 -3.48 11.22 -22.76
CA ALA A 2 -4.86 11.69 -23.06
C ALA A 2 -5.90 10.56 -23.23
N ASP A 3 -5.50 9.29 -23.39
CA ASP A 3 -6.45 8.20 -23.68
C ASP A 3 -6.50 7.05 -22.64
N ASP A 4 -5.77 7.16 -21.52
CA ASP A 4 -5.66 6.09 -20.50
C ASP A 4 -6.43 6.47 -19.21
N HIS A 5 -7.65 7.00 -19.33
CA HIS A 5 -8.45 7.37 -18.15
C HIS A 5 -9.20 6.18 -17.55
N SER A 6 -9.44 5.13 -18.33
CA SER A 6 -10.18 3.96 -17.86
C SER A 6 -9.30 3.04 -17.02
N ASP A 7 -8.08 2.74 -17.47
CA ASP A 7 -7.18 1.82 -16.78
C ASP A 7 -6.64 2.42 -15.47
N VAL A 8 -6.29 3.71 -15.45
CA VAL A 8 -5.92 4.46 -14.25
C VAL A 8 -7.05 4.41 -13.22
N LYS A 9 -8.30 4.55 -13.66
CA LYS A 9 -9.47 4.43 -12.78
C LYS A 9 -9.61 3.03 -12.19
N HIS A 10 -9.38 1.98 -12.97
CA HIS A 10 -9.36 0.61 -12.47
C HIS A 10 -8.18 0.35 -11.51
N LEU A 11 -7.00 0.93 -11.77
CA LEU A 11 -5.85 0.83 -10.89
C LEU A 11 -6.12 1.51 -9.54
N LYS A 12 -6.67 2.74 -9.55
CA LYS A 12 -7.05 3.45 -8.33
C LYS A 12 -8.09 2.66 -7.52
N ARG A 13 -9.09 2.09 -8.18
CA ARG A 13 -10.08 1.20 -7.53
C ARG A 13 -9.44 -0.05 -6.94
N CYS A 14 -8.46 -0.64 -7.61
CA CYS A 14 -7.71 -1.78 -7.08
C CYS A 14 -6.99 -1.41 -5.78
N PHE A 15 -6.30 -0.26 -5.74
CA PHE A 15 -5.66 0.21 -4.51
C PHE A 15 -6.67 0.53 -3.40
N GLN A 16 -7.81 1.15 -3.73
CA GLN A 16 -8.89 1.42 -2.77
C GLN A 16 -9.49 0.15 -2.17
N ASP A 17 -9.73 -0.88 -2.98
CA ASP A 17 -10.22 -2.17 -2.50
C ASP A 17 -9.18 -2.81 -1.55
N MET A 18 -7.88 -2.74 -1.89
CA MET A 18 -6.81 -3.26 -1.02
C MET A 18 -6.68 -2.50 0.30
N ILE A 19 -6.79 -1.16 0.28
CA ILE A 19 -6.81 -0.34 1.52
C ILE A 19 -8.00 -0.77 2.38
N SER A 20 -9.21 -0.83 1.81
CA SER A 20 -10.42 -1.19 2.55
C SER A 20 -10.30 -2.56 3.22
N ILE A 21 -9.78 -3.54 2.48
CA ILE A 21 -9.55 -4.91 2.98
C ILE A 21 -8.52 -4.90 4.13
N THR A 22 -7.38 -4.24 3.93
CA THR A 22 -6.29 -4.20 4.93
C THR A 22 -6.72 -3.46 6.19
N HIS A 23 -7.37 -2.31 6.03
CA HIS A 23 -7.89 -1.48 7.11
C HIS A 23 -8.89 -2.26 7.97
N GLN A 24 -9.83 -2.97 7.33
CA GLN A 24 -10.81 -3.78 8.03
C GLN A 24 -10.13 -4.87 8.88
N THR A 25 -9.14 -5.56 8.33
CA THR A 25 -8.38 -6.59 9.06
C THR A 25 -7.59 -5.99 10.22
N ILE A 26 -6.95 -4.83 10.03
CA ILE A 26 -6.25 -4.13 11.12
C ILE A 26 -7.20 -3.77 12.27
N GLU A 27 -8.40 -3.26 11.96
CA GLU A 27 -9.40 -2.93 12.98
C GLU A 27 -9.98 -4.18 13.67
N GLN A 28 -10.06 -5.32 12.98
CA GLN A 28 -10.47 -6.60 13.58
C GLN A 28 -9.40 -7.16 14.54
N LEU A 29 -8.13 -6.99 14.20
CA LEU A 29 -6.99 -7.44 15.01
C LEU A 29 -6.65 -6.51 16.17
N ARG A 30 -7.11 -5.24 16.11
CA ARG A 30 -6.91 -4.31 17.22
C ARG A 30 -7.60 -4.89 18.46
N PRO A 31 -6.88 -5.09 19.58
CA PRO A 31 -7.48 -5.65 20.79
C PRO A 31 -8.68 -4.78 21.16
N LYS A 32 -9.87 -5.39 21.21
CA LYS A 32 -11.05 -4.73 21.79
C LYS A 32 -10.63 -4.30 23.17
N LYS A 33 -10.46 -3.01 23.41
CA LYS A 33 -10.31 -2.45 24.76
C LYS A 33 -11.47 -3.04 25.55
N SER A 34 -11.18 -3.99 26.42
CA SER A 34 -12.13 -4.36 27.45
C SER A 34 -12.33 -3.09 28.27
N ASP A 35 -13.57 -2.64 28.40
CA ASP A 35 -13.99 -1.68 29.41
C ASP A 35 -13.84 -2.35 30.79
N SER A 36 -12.60 -2.60 31.18
CA SER A 36 -12.22 -3.03 32.52
C SER A 36 -11.24 -1.98 33.02
N GLU A 37 -11.80 -0.99 33.72
CA GLU A 37 -11.07 -0.20 34.70
C GLU A 37 -10.22 -1.15 35.56
N SER A 38 -8.92 -1.15 35.32
CA SER A 38 -7.95 -1.36 36.38
C SER A 38 -6.76 -0.48 36.07
N ASP A 39 -6.79 0.69 36.68
CA ASP A 39 -5.58 1.44 37.02
C ASP A 39 -4.57 0.48 37.65
N THR A 40 -3.43 0.27 36.99
CA THR A 40 -2.13 0.12 37.66
C THR A 40 -1.01 0.11 36.62
N LEU A 41 -0.27 1.23 36.58
CA LEU A 41 1.18 1.33 36.44
C LEU A 41 1.91 0.22 35.64
N TYR A 42 2.37 0.57 34.43
CA TYR A 42 3.72 0.16 34.00
C TYR A 42 4.43 1.33 33.30
N ALA A 43 5.14 2.10 34.10
CA ALA A 43 6.32 2.82 33.66
C ALA A 43 7.48 1.84 33.47
N ASN A 44 8.25 2.03 32.40
CA ASN A 44 9.63 1.56 32.17
C ASN A 44 9.91 0.05 32.12
N THR A 45 10.16 -0.47 30.92
CA THR A 45 11.27 -1.43 30.66
C THR A 45 11.65 -1.33 29.18
N VAL A 46 12.73 -0.63 28.82
CA VAL A 46 14.08 -1.17 28.54
C VAL A 46 14.07 -2.38 27.61
N LEU A 47 14.73 -2.17 26.46
CA LEU A 47 15.26 -3.13 25.49
C LEU A 47 15.45 -4.55 26.07
N ASN A 48 14.67 -5.50 25.56
CA ASN A 48 15.06 -6.90 25.62
C ASN A 48 14.91 -7.52 24.24
N THR A 49 16.04 -7.64 23.54
CA THR A 49 16.25 -8.52 22.39
C THR A 49 16.08 -9.97 22.85
N GLY A 50 14.84 -10.36 23.10
CA GLY A 50 14.41 -11.75 23.18
C GLY A 50 13.69 -12.04 21.88
N VAL A 51 14.17 -13.04 21.14
CA VAL A 51 13.42 -13.65 20.05
C VAL A 51 12.13 -14.21 20.65
N PHE A 52 11.08 -13.40 20.69
CA PHE A 52 9.73 -13.88 20.84
C PHE A 52 9.37 -14.53 19.51
N THR A 53 9.67 -15.81 19.37
CA THR A 53 8.85 -16.66 18.51
C THR A 53 7.46 -16.69 19.15
N PHE A 54 6.65 -15.67 18.88
CA PHE A 54 5.22 -15.79 19.01
C PHE A 54 4.85 -16.91 18.05
N THR A 55 4.53 -18.09 18.58
CA THR A 55 3.60 -18.98 17.88
C THR A 55 2.39 -18.11 17.59
N LEU A 56 2.21 -17.72 16.32
CA LEU A 56 1.00 -17.09 15.85
C LEU A 56 -0.16 -17.90 16.42
N ASN A 57 -1.07 -17.20 17.10
CA ASN A 57 -2.25 -17.87 17.58
C ASN A 57 -2.95 -18.44 16.33
N LYS A 58 -3.52 -19.64 16.40
CA LYS A 58 -4.12 -20.29 15.22
C LYS A 58 -5.15 -19.37 14.53
N ASP A 59 -5.80 -18.54 15.33
CA ASP A 59 -6.74 -17.51 14.89
C ASP A 59 -6.08 -16.44 14.01
N ASP A 60 -4.85 -16.02 14.33
CA ASP A 60 -4.10 -15.02 13.56
C ASP A 60 -3.69 -15.56 12.17
N ASP A 61 -3.31 -16.84 12.11
CA ASP A 61 -2.97 -17.51 10.85
C ASP A 61 -4.19 -17.65 9.93
N GLU A 62 -5.36 -17.99 10.50
CA GLU A 62 -6.63 -18.05 9.78
C GLU A 62 -7.03 -16.67 9.24
N GLU A 63 -6.90 -15.61 10.05
CA GLU A 63 -7.21 -14.24 9.66
C GLU A 63 -6.26 -13.73 8.55
N MET A 64 -4.96 -14.02 8.66
CA MET A 64 -3.98 -13.68 7.62
C MET A 64 -4.24 -14.44 6.31
N SER A 65 -4.64 -15.70 6.38
CA SER A 65 -5.04 -16.48 5.21
C SER A 65 -6.27 -15.89 4.51
N LEU A 66 -7.27 -15.47 5.29
CA LEU A 66 -8.46 -14.80 4.78
C LEU A 66 -8.12 -13.46 4.13
N LEU A 67 -7.28 -12.65 4.78
CA LEU A 67 -6.80 -11.37 4.24
C LEU A 67 -6.12 -11.56 2.89
N ARG A 68 -5.14 -12.47 2.79
CA ARG A 68 -4.41 -12.72 1.54
C ARG A 68 -5.37 -13.11 0.41
N THR A 69 -6.31 -14.00 0.71
CA THR A 69 -7.34 -14.43 -0.25
C THR A 69 -8.20 -13.25 -0.72
N ASN A 70 -8.59 -12.35 0.20
CA ASN A 70 -9.38 -11.17 -0.14
C ASN A 70 -8.59 -10.18 -1.02
N LEU A 71 -7.32 -9.92 -0.68
CA LEU A 71 -6.44 -9.08 -1.49
C LEU A 71 -6.24 -9.66 -2.90
N GLU A 72 -5.98 -10.97 -3.00
CA GLU A 72 -5.83 -11.68 -4.27
C GLU A 72 -7.10 -11.59 -5.13
N SER A 73 -8.26 -11.76 -4.51
CA SER A 73 -9.56 -11.61 -5.17
C SER A 73 -9.74 -10.19 -5.72
N ALA A 74 -9.43 -9.16 -4.92
CA ALA A 74 -9.49 -7.77 -5.36
C ALA A 74 -8.54 -7.48 -6.53
N ILE A 75 -7.30 -7.97 -6.47
CA ILE A 75 -6.32 -7.84 -7.56
C ILE A 75 -6.85 -8.50 -8.84
N ASN A 76 -7.32 -9.75 -8.74
CA ASN A 76 -7.80 -10.52 -9.89
C ASN A 76 -9.09 -9.94 -10.49
N LYS A 77 -9.93 -9.28 -9.68
CA LYS A 77 -11.12 -8.55 -10.14
C LYS A 77 -10.76 -7.37 -11.05
N HIS A 78 -9.71 -6.62 -10.73
CA HIS A 78 -9.34 -5.41 -11.50
C HIS A 78 -8.33 -5.68 -12.62
N ARG A 79 -7.45 -6.67 -12.46
CA ARG A 79 -6.35 -6.99 -13.40
C ARG A 79 -6.76 -7.07 -14.88
N PRO A 80 -7.89 -7.70 -15.28
CA PRO A 80 -8.30 -7.78 -16.68
C PRO A 80 -8.57 -6.43 -17.34
N TYR A 81 -8.87 -5.40 -16.55
CA TYR A 81 -9.18 -4.05 -17.02
C TYR A 81 -7.97 -3.10 -17.03
N LEU A 82 -6.82 -3.58 -16.56
CA LEU A 82 -5.59 -2.80 -16.51
C LEU A 82 -4.80 -2.96 -17.81
N SER A 83 -4.25 -1.85 -18.33
CA SER A 83 -3.25 -1.88 -19.39
C SER A 83 -2.00 -2.65 -18.94
N LYS A 84 -1.16 -3.10 -19.89
CA LYS A 84 0.09 -3.81 -19.55
C LYS A 84 1.01 -2.97 -18.66
N ILE A 85 0.98 -1.64 -18.82
CA ILE A 85 1.75 -0.70 -18.00
C ILE A 85 1.21 -0.67 -16.57
N CYS A 86 -0.11 -0.49 -16.40
CA CYS A 86 -0.77 -0.55 -15.09
C CYS A 86 -0.56 -1.90 -14.39
N GLN A 87 -0.67 -3.01 -15.12
CA GLN A 87 -0.42 -4.34 -14.56
C GLN A 87 1.02 -4.48 -14.08
N ARG A 88 2.00 -4.05 -14.89
CA ARG A 88 3.41 -4.10 -14.50
C ARG A 88 3.68 -3.27 -13.25
N TYR A 89 3.17 -2.03 -13.20
CA TYR A 89 3.30 -1.16 -12.04
C TYR A 89 2.70 -1.79 -10.77
N LEU A 90 1.48 -2.34 -10.88
CA LEU A 90 0.83 -3.04 -9.78
C LEU A 90 1.65 -4.25 -9.31
N LEU A 91 2.16 -5.07 -10.22
CA LEU A 91 2.94 -6.25 -9.88
C LEU A 91 4.29 -5.90 -9.25
N GLU A 92 5.01 -4.91 -9.78
CA GLU A 92 6.27 -4.42 -9.20
C GLU A 92 6.06 -3.85 -7.78
N PHE A 93 4.91 -3.21 -7.53
CA PHE A 93 4.50 -2.80 -6.19
C PHE A 93 4.24 -4.01 -5.29
N LEU A 94 3.39 -4.95 -5.71
CA LEU A 94 2.99 -6.09 -4.90
C LEU A 94 4.15 -7.06 -4.59
N CYS A 95 5.12 -7.21 -5.50
CA CYS A 95 6.31 -8.04 -5.27
C CYS A 95 7.14 -7.56 -4.06
N GLN A 96 7.13 -6.26 -3.73
CA GLN A 96 7.79 -5.73 -2.54
C GLN A 96 7.14 -6.24 -1.24
N TYR A 97 5.91 -6.74 -1.33
CA TYR A 97 5.11 -7.28 -0.23
C TYR A 97 4.84 -8.77 -0.42
N HIS A 98 5.82 -9.48 -1.00
CA HIS A 98 5.83 -10.94 -1.12
C HIS A 98 4.66 -11.54 -1.93
N TYR A 99 4.13 -10.79 -2.90
CA TYR A 99 3.23 -11.32 -3.91
C TYR A 99 4.02 -12.07 -4.99
N ASN A 100 3.61 -13.30 -5.29
CA ASN A 100 4.16 -14.11 -6.36
C ASN A 100 3.28 -14.00 -7.61
N ASP A 101 3.74 -13.34 -8.67
CA ASP A 101 2.98 -13.19 -9.92
C ASP A 101 2.73 -14.52 -10.64
N GLN A 102 3.65 -15.48 -10.58
CA GLN A 102 3.46 -16.80 -11.19
C GLN A 102 2.32 -17.56 -10.51
N GLY A 103 2.30 -17.52 -9.17
CA GLY A 103 1.25 -18.13 -8.35
C GLY A 103 0.00 -17.27 -8.19
N LYS A 104 0.05 -16.01 -8.63
CA LYS A 104 -0.96 -14.95 -8.42
C LYS A 104 -1.43 -14.83 -6.96
N LYS A 105 -0.52 -15.05 -6.02
CA LYS A 105 -0.85 -15.14 -4.59
C LYS A 105 0.22 -14.50 -3.70
N PHE A 106 -0.18 -14.04 -2.53
CA PHE A 106 0.77 -13.69 -1.48
C PHE A 106 1.39 -14.96 -0.90
N THR A 107 2.68 -14.88 -0.61
CA THR A 107 3.39 -15.97 0.09
C THR A 107 3.16 -15.87 1.61
N ASP A 108 3.53 -16.93 2.32
CA ASP A 108 3.44 -16.95 3.80
C ASP A 108 4.35 -15.91 4.49
N SER A 109 5.30 -15.32 3.75
CA SER A 109 6.12 -14.21 4.23
C SER A 109 5.35 -12.88 4.36
N PHE A 110 4.15 -12.75 3.79
CA PHE A 110 3.27 -11.63 4.07
C PHE A 110 2.57 -11.87 5.41
N THR A 111 3.15 -11.36 6.49
CA THR A 111 2.74 -11.59 7.90
C THR A 111 1.97 -10.40 8.48
N MET A 112 1.48 -10.53 9.71
CA MET A 112 0.81 -9.43 10.42
C MET A 112 1.68 -8.17 10.55
N GLU A 113 2.99 -8.33 10.71
CA GLU A 113 3.95 -7.21 10.78
C GLU A 113 4.00 -6.40 9.47
N SER A 114 3.56 -7.00 8.37
CA SER A 114 3.52 -6.36 7.05
C SER A 114 2.29 -5.50 6.83
N LEU A 115 1.22 -5.64 7.64
CA LEU A 115 -0.08 -5.02 7.39
C LEU A 115 -0.04 -3.50 7.37
N TYR A 116 0.46 -2.90 8.44
CA TYR A 116 0.51 -1.45 8.55
C TYR A 116 1.48 -0.83 7.51
N PRO A 117 2.71 -1.34 7.32
CA PRO A 117 3.57 -0.89 6.22
C PRO A 117 2.94 -1.08 4.83
N PHE A 118 2.17 -2.15 4.62
CA PHE A 118 1.46 -2.40 3.37
C PHE A 118 0.34 -1.39 3.15
N GLU A 119 -0.53 -1.17 4.12
CA GLU A 119 -1.62 -0.17 4.05
C GLU A 119 -1.06 1.21 3.69
N CYS A 120 -0.09 1.72 4.46
CA CYS A 120 0.54 3.01 4.19
C CYS A 120 1.18 3.08 2.79
N ALA A 121 1.76 1.98 2.31
CA ALA A 121 2.35 1.96 0.97
C ALA A 121 1.32 1.90 -0.14
N VAL A 122 0.19 1.22 0.06
CA VAL A 122 -0.93 1.23 -0.89
C VAL A 122 -1.54 2.62 -0.95
N GLU A 123 -1.72 3.30 0.19
CA GLU A 123 -2.17 4.70 0.25
C GLU A 123 -1.20 5.66 -0.46
N GLY A 124 0.10 5.50 -0.21
CA GLY A 124 1.14 6.26 -0.91
C GLY A 124 1.13 6.01 -2.41
N ALA A 125 1.00 4.75 -2.84
CA ALA A 125 0.91 4.39 -4.25
C ALA A 125 -0.35 4.97 -4.92
N LEU A 126 -1.50 4.91 -4.25
CA LEU A 126 -2.75 5.52 -4.73
C LEU A 126 -2.60 7.04 -4.89
N THR A 127 -2.10 7.71 -3.86
CA THR A 127 -1.93 9.17 -3.85
C THR A 127 -0.87 9.62 -4.86
N SER A 128 0.15 8.79 -5.09
CA SER A 128 1.20 9.10 -6.07
C SER A 128 0.65 9.31 -7.48
N ILE A 129 -0.39 8.57 -7.88
CA ILE A 129 -1.01 8.71 -9.20
C ILE A 129 -1.45 10.15 -9.45
N ASP A 130 -2.10 10.77 -8.46
CA ASP A 130 -2.56 12.16 -8.56
C ASP A 130 -1.39 13.15 -8.48
N ALA A 131 -0.36 12.86 -7.68
CA ALA A 131 0.85 13.65 -7.63
C ALA A 131 1.61 13.66 -8.96
N PHE A 132 1.64 12.52 -9.68
CA PHE A 132 2.23 12.43 -11.02
C PHE A 132 1.47 13.27 -12.05
N VAL A 133 0.13 13.24 -12.01
CA VAL A 133 -0.70 14.11 -12.86
C VAL A 133 -0.48 15.58 -12.51
N ALA A 134 -0.39 15.92 -11.22
CA ALA A 134 -0.11 17.27 -10.76
C ALA A 134 1.26 17.77 -11.22
N ALA A 135 2.31 16.93 -11.10
CA ALA A 135 3.65 17.24 -11.58
C ALA A 135 3.69 17.46 -13.10
N TRP A 136 2.99 16.61 -13.86
CA TRP A 136 2.83 16.76 -15.31
C TRP A 136 2.14 18.07 -15.70
N GLN A 137 1.20 18.55 -14.88
CA GLN A 137 0.42 19.77 -15.09
C GLN A 137 1.05 21.02 -14.45
N GLY A 138 2.21 20.90 -13.80
CA GLY A 138 2.89 22.02 -13.14
C GLY A 138 2.18 22.53 -11.87
N LYS A 139 1.34 21.69 -11.25
CA LYS A 139 0.64 22.02 -10.00
C LYS A 139 1.55 21.77 -8.81
N LEU A 140 2.17 22.84 -8.30
CA LEU A 140 3.18 22.74 -7.23
C LEU A 140 2.62 22.29 -5.88
N THR A 141 1.48 22.85 -5.44
CA THR A 141 0.93 22.57 -4.09
C THR A 141 0.62 21.08 -3.87
N PRO A 142 -0.14 20.40 -4.75
CA PRO A 142 -0.42 18.97 -4.55
C PRO A 142 0.84 18.09 -4.56
N VAL A 143 1.86 18.46 -5.33
CA VAL A 143 3.14 17.73 -5.36
C VAL A 143 3.90 17.92 -4.04
N LYS A 144 3.93 19.14 -3.50
CA LYS A 144 4.56 19.43 -2.20
C LYS A 144 3.87 18.71 -1.06
N ASP A 145 2.54 18.74 -1.03
CA ASP A 145 1.75 18.06 0.00
C ASP A 145 2.01 16.55 -0.07
N PHE A 146 1.97 15.96 -1.27
CA PHE A 146 2.30 14.54 -1.46
C PHE A 146 3.72 14.18 -0.97
N ILE A 147 4.75 14.96 -1.31
CA ILE A 147 6.13 14.68 -0.87
C ILE A 147 6.27 14.81 0.64
N LYS A 148 5.53 15.72 1.27
CA LYS A 148 5.51 15.90 2.72
C LYS A 148 4.87 14.70 3.41
N ASP A 149 3.74 14.22 2.89
CA ASP A 149 2.97 13.13 3.50
C ASP A 149 3.59 11.75 3.19
N TYR A 150 4.22 11.59 2.01
CA TYR A 150 4.82 10.34 1.54
C TYR A 150 6.27 10.54 1.06
N PRO A 151 7.21 10.92 1.95
CA PRO A 151 8.59 11.26 1.56
C PRO A 151 9.33 10.08 0.90
N THR A 152 8.99 8.84 1.26
CA THR A 152 9.58 7.62 0.68
C THR A 152 9.21 7.39 -0.80
N PHE A 153 8.20 8.09 -1.32
CA PHE A 153 7.75 7.98 -2.71
C PHE A 153 8.31 9.09 -3.62
N LYS A 154 8.96 10.12 -3.06
CA LYS A 154 9.47 11.28 -3.81
C LYS A 154 10.28 10.90 -5.05
N ASP A 155 11.18 9.93 -4.89
CA ASP A 155 12.12 9.51 -5.94
C ASP A 155 11.74 8.16 -6.58
N LYS A 156 10.58 7.61 -6.22
CA LYS A 156 10.08 6.36 -6.82
C LYS A 156 9.50 6.61 -8.22
N PRO A 157 9.63 5.64 -9.13
CA PRO A 157 8.96 5.70 -10.42
C PRO A 157 7.44 5.59 -10.22
N GLY A 158 6.68 6.40 -10.96
CA GLY A 158 5.23 6.32 -11.05
C GLY A 158 4.77 5.33 -12.09
N LEU A 159 3.48 5.40 -12.40
CA LEU A 159 2.78 4.49 -13.31
C LEU A 159 3.50 4.26 -14.65
N HIS A 160 4.11 5.31 -15.22
CA HIS A 160 4.78 5.26 -16.52
C HIS A 160 6.30 5.10 -16.41
N GLY A 161 6.82 4.66 -15.25
CA GLY A 161 8.25 4.48 -15.02
C GLY A 161 9.03 5.80 -14.91
N THR A 162 8.34 6.93 -14.80
CA THR A 162 8.95 8.26 -14.66
C THR A 162 8.91 8.71 -13.21
N THR A 163 9.85 9.56 -12.79
CA THR A 163 9.81 10.20 -11.46
C THR A 163 9.00 11.50 -11.50
N LEU A 164 8.61 12.03 -10.33
CA LEU A 164 7.92 13.32 -10.24
C LEU A 164 8.76 14.44 -10.87
N LEU A 165 10.06 14.45 -10.56
CA LEU A 165 11.02 15.40 -11.13
C LEU A 165 11.08 15.30 -12.67
N TYR A 166 11.18 14.09 -13.21
CA TYR A 166 11.20 13.91 -14.66
C TYR A 166 9.90 14.39 -15.31
N SER A 167 8.76 14.07 -14.71
CA SER A 167 7.43 14.45 -15.20
C SER A 167 7.27 15.98 -15.24
N ALA A 168 7.74 16.68 -14.21
CA ALA A 168 7.73 18.14 -14.15
C ALA A 168 8.72 18.77 -15.15
N ALA A 169 9.98 18.30 -15.16
CA ALA A 169 11.02 18.82 -16.03
C ALA A 169 10.69 18.67 -17.53
N LYS A 170 10.15 17.51 -17.92
CA LYS A 170 9.74 17.23 -19.31
C LYS A 170 8.66 18.19 -19.82
N ASN A 171 7.86 18.76 -18.93
CA ASN A 171 6.80 19.72 -19.27
C ASN A 171 7.19 21.17 -18.93
N ASN A 172 8.48 21.45 -18.75
CA ASN A 172 9.02 22.78 -18.43
C ASN A 172 8.50 23.38 -17.11
N HIS A 173 8.18 22.52 -16.13
CA HIS A 173 7.78 22.91 -14.78
C HIS A 173 8.96 22.80 -13.81
N LEU A 174 9.90 23.75 -13.89
CA LEU A 174 11.17 23.71 -13.14
C LEU A 174 11.11 24.38 -11.75
N ARG A 175 9.92 24.75 -11.26
CA ARG A 175 9.72 25.52 -10.03
C ARG A 175 9.14 24.67 -8.90
#